data_AF-A0A2N1NVD7-F1
#
_entry.id   AF-A0A2N1NVD7-F1
#
_cell.length_a   1.000
_cell.length_b   1.000
_cell.length_c   1.000
_cell.angle_alpha   90.00
_cell.angle_beta   90.00
_cell.angle_gamma   90.00
#
_symmetry.space_group_name_H-M   'P 1'
#
loop_
_entity.id
_entity.type
_entity.pdbx_description
1 polymer ?
#
loop_
_entity_poly.entity_id
_entity_poly.type
_entity_poly.pdbx_seq_one_letter_code
_entity_poly.pdbx_strand_id
1 'polypeptide(L)'
;MLDNNIDQDSFTSNLYTFNVTSQQWSIPQIQGNSPKRRRNMKSVIDDSGIIYIFGGYFIVPTTPQEVMFNDMIKIDINTFSLSFGSTQNGPTRRCAYTATLLPKGIIVYIGGYEEDGNSIVDINEVFLYNTKLDAWSLMNANNINSI
;
A
#
# COMPACT_ATOMS: atom_id res chain seq x y z
N MET A 1 -3.90 -15.52 -9.46
CA MET A 1 -4.53 -16.84 -9.23
C MET A 1 -3.66 -17.81 -10.00
N LEU A 2 -3.62 -19.09 -9.62
CA LEU A 2 -3.00 -20.07 -10.50
C LEU A 2 -3.81 -20.12 -11.80
N ASP A 3 -3.12 -20.11 -12.92
CA ASP A 3 -3.75 -20.51 -14.17
C ASP A 3 -4.02 -22.01 -14.09
N ASN A 4 -5.30 -22.39 -14.12
CA ASN A 4 -5.72 -23.78 -13.98
C ASN A 4 -5.22 -24.68 -15.13
N ASN A 5 -4.71 -24.12 -16.23
CA ASN A 5 -4.21 -24.89 -17.37
C ASN A 5 -2.71 -25.20 -17.29
N ILE A 6 -1.93 -24.35 -16.64
CA ILE A 6 -0.46 -24.48 -16.57
C ILE A 6 0.06 -24.62 -15.14
N ASP A 7 -0.82 -24.50 -14.13
CA ASP A 7 -0.49 -24.55 -12.70
C ASP A 7 0.64 -23.58 -12.31
N GLN A 8 0.67 -22.44 -13.01
CA GLN A 8 1.62 -21.35 -12.78
C GLN A 8 0.89 -20.07 -12.39
N ASP A 9 1.57 -19.20 -11.65
CA ASP A 9 1.05 -17.88 -11.29
C ASP A 9 1.07 -16.96 -12.52
N SER A 10 -0.06 -16.85 -13.23
CA SER A 10 -0.25 -15.98 -14.40
C SER A 10 -0.63 -14.54 -14.01
N PHE A 11 0.00 -14.01 -12.97
CA PHE A 11 -0.37 -12.72 -12.43
C PHE A 11 0.07 -11.55 -13.32
N THR A 12 -0.88 -10.66 -13.59
CA THR A 12 -0.64 -9.34 -14.18
C THR A 12 -1.10 -8.25 -13.20
N SER A 13 -0.18 -7.34 -12.84
CA SER A 13 -0.50 -6.14 -12.06
C SER A 13 -1.23 -5.14 -12.94
N ASN A 14 -2.55 -5.24 -13.01
CA ASN A 14 -3.38 -4.30 -13.77
C ASN A 14 -3.97 -3.23 -12.85
N LEU A 15 -3.92 -1.97 -13.29
CA LEU A 15 -4.79 -0.92 -12.77
C LEU A 15 -6.05 -0.89 -13.63
N TYR A 16 -7.21 -0.88 -12.98
CA TYR A 16 -8.50 -0.73 -13.65
C TYR A 16 -9.05 0.65 -13.34
N THR A 17 -9.51 1.36 -14.37
CA THR A 17 -10.23 2.63 -14.22
C THR A 17 -11.67 2.44 -14.64
N PHE A 18 -12.61 2.98 -13.86
CA PHE A 18 -14.03 2.97 -14.17
C PHE A 18 -14.50 4.40 -14.43
N ASN A 19 -15.02 4.64 -15.65
CA ASN A 19 -15.63 5.92 -15.99
C ASN A 19 -17.10 5.89 -15.60
N VAL A 20 -17.49 6.68 -14.60
CA VAL A 20 -18.86 6.73 -14.09
C VAL A 20 -19.87 7.31 -15.08
N THR A 21 -19.43 8.16 -16.01
CA THR A 21 -20.29 8.79 -17.03
C THR A 21 -20.61 7.80 -18.15
N SER A 22 -19.61 7.10 -18.68
CA SER A 22 -19.80 6.11 -19.75
C SER A 22 -20.14 4.70 -19.23
N GLN A 23 -20.00 4.47 -17.92
CA GLN A 23 -20.14 3.16 -17.27
C GLN A 23 -19.23 2.08 -17.86
N GLN A 24 -18.03 2.48 -18.30
CA GLN A 24 -17.06 1.57 -18.92
C GLN A 24 -15.83 1.39 -18.06
N TRP A 25 -15.30 0.17 -18.06
CA TRP A 25 -13.99 -0.17 -17.52
C TRP A 25 -12.92 -0.02 -18.60
N SER A 26 -11.73 0.41 -18.20
CA SER A 26 -10.54 0.43 -19.04
C SER A 26 -9.29 0.03 -18.23
N ILE A 27 -8.28 -0.45 -18.95
CA ILE A 27 -6.97 -0.82 -18.38
C ILE A 27 -5.93 0.15 -18.96
N PRO A 28 -5.59 1.24 -18.26
CA PRO A 28 -4.53 2.15 -18.70
C PRO A 28 -3.17 1.44 -18.74
N GLN A 29 -2.31 1.87 -19.66
CA GLN A 29 -0.91 1.45 -19.68
C GLN A 29 -0.14 2.27 -18.65
N ILE A 30 0.39 1.60 -17.63
CA ILE A 30 1.21 2.24 -16.60
C ILE A 30 2.68 2.20 -17.02
N GLN A 31 3.34 3.34 -16.93
CA GLN A 31 4.79 3.46 -17.11
C GLN A 31 5.53 3.16 -15.81
N GLY A 32 6.62 2.40 -15.89
CA GLY A 32 7.45 2.04 -14.73
C GLY A 32 7.40 0.54 -14.41
N ASN A 33 8.10 0.15 -13.34
CA ASN A 33 8.19 -1.25 -12.95
C ASN A 33 6.98 -1.65 -12.11
N SER A 34 6.13 -2.50 -12.67
CA SER A 34 4.97 -3.03 -11.95
C SER A 34 5.38 -3.68 -10.61
N PRO A 35 4.67 -3.37 -9.52
CA PRO A 35 4.95 -3.97 -8.22
C PRO A 35 4.61 -5.45 -8.26
N LYS A 36 5.26 -6.22 -7.40
CA LYS A 36 4.89 -7.62 -7.16
C LYS A 36 3.45 -7.72 -6.69
N ARG A 37 2.79 -8.81 -7.10
CA ARG A 37 1.46 -9.22 -6.63
C ARG A 37 1.35 -9.09 -5.12
N ARG A 38 0.22 -8.56 -4.64
CA ARG A 38 -0.08 -8.49 -3.22
C ARG A 38 -1.56 -8.16 -2.95
N ARG A 39 -1.96 -8.33 -1.70
CA ARG A 39 -3.31 -8.10 -1.16
C ARG A 39 -3.23 -7.54 0.27
N ASN A 40 -4.39 -7.29 0.88
CA ASN A 40 -4.54 -6.66 2.21
C ASN A 40 -3.83 -5.31 2.34
N MET A 41 -3.85 -4.53 1.25
CA MET A 41 -3.41 -3.14 1.22
C MET A 41 -4.57 -2.19 1.56
N LYS A 42 -4.23 -0.93 1.85
CA LYS A 42 -5.15 0.20 1.74
C LYS A 42 -4.48 1.29 0.90
N SER A 43 -5.26 1.89 0.01
CA SER A 43 -4.83 3.00 -0.84
C SER A 43 -5.48 4.30 -0.39
N VAL A 44 -4.76 5.40 -0.52
CA VAL A 44 -5.28 6.77 -0.41
C VAL A 44 -4.85 7.57 -1.63
N ILE A 45 -5.59 8.61 -1.98
CA ILE A 45 -5.27 9.50 -3.09
C ILE A 45 -5.25 10.94 -2.59
N ASP A 46 -4.25 11.72 -3.02
CA ASP A 46 -4.19 13.15 -2.73
C ASP A 46 -4.84 14.00 -3.82
N ASP A 47 -4.98 15.30 -3.54
CA ASP A 47 -5.60 16.26 -4.46
C ASP A 47 -4.78 16.50 -5.74
N SER A 48 -3.54 16.03 -5.79
CA SER A 48 -2.70 16.07 -6.99
C SER A 48 -2.90 14.86 -7.90
N GLY A 49 -3.70 13.87 -7.48
CA GLY A 49 -3.95 12.65 -8.23
C GLY A 49 -2.91 11.55 -7.97
N ILE A 50 -2.11 11.65 -6.91
CA ILE A 50 -1.16 10.60 -6.55
C ILE A 50 -1.84 9.60 -5.61
N ILE A 51 -1.92 8.34 -6.04
CA ILE A 51 -2.35 7.21 -5.21
C ILE A 51 -1.13 6.68 -4.45
N TYR A 52 -1.27 6.56 -3.13
CA TYR A 52 -0.27 5.99 -2.24
C TYR A 52 -0.74 4.63 -1.74
N ILE A 53 0.13 3.62 -1.85
CA ILE A 53 -0.14 2.28 -1.34
C ILE A 53 1.09 1.72 -0.66
N PHE A 54 0.96 1.34 0.61
CA PHE A 54 2.07 0.82 1.40
C PHE A 54 1.99 -0.70 1.56
N GLY A 55 3.11 -1.39 1.50
CA GLY A 55 3.21 -2.80 1.93
C GLY A 55 2.19 -3.74 1.28
N GLY A 56 1.51 -4.54 2.11
CA GLY A 56 0.66 -5.66 1.69
C GLY A 56 1.39 -7.00 1.79
N TYR A 57 0.70 -8.08 1.41
CA TYR A 57 1.29 -9.43 1.41
C TYR A 57 0.83 -10.28 0.23
N PHE A 58 1.61 -11.31 -0.06
CA PHE A 58 1.33 -12.31 -1.08
C PHE A 58 1.77 -13.69 -0.60
N ILE A 59 1.03 -14.73 -1.00
CA ILE A 59 1.41 -16.12 -0.74
C ILE A 59 1.79 -16.71 -2.08
N VAL A 60 3.01 -17.24 -2.18
CA VAL A 60 3.43 -17.97 -3.37
C VAL A 60 2.56 -19.22 -3.49
N PRO A 61 1.89 -19.49 -4.63
CA PRO A 61 0.96 -20.62 -4.69
C PRO A 61 1.66 -21.98 -4.59
N THR A 62 2.92 -22.07 -5.04
CA THR A 62 3.69 -23.31 -5.16
C THR A 62 4.52 -23.64 -3.92
N THR A 63 4.75 -22.67 -3.04
CA THR A 63 5.43 -22.84 -1.75
C THR A 63 4.67 -22.01 -0.71
N PRO A 64 4.37 -22.53 0.50
CA PRO A 64 3.61 -21.79 1.51
C PRO A 64 4.47 -20.69 2.20
N GLN A 65 5.21 -19.93 1.40
CA GLN A 65 5.98 -18.79 1.83
C GLN A 65 5.14 -17.52 1.64
N GLU A 66 4.89 -16.85 2.76
CA GLU A 66 4.32 -15.52 2.74
C GLU A 66 5.40 -14.48 2.47
N VAL A 67 5.11 -13.57 1.54
CA VAL A 67 5.96 -12.44 1.22
C VAL A 67 5.20 -11.19 1.61
N MET A 68 5.69 -10.50 2.64
CA MET A 68 5.19 -9.20 3.04
C MET A 68 6.07 -8.08 2.48
N PHE A 69 5.48 -6.89 2.36
CA PHE A 69 6.13 -5.73 1.75
C PHE A 69 6.11 -4.52 2.69
N ASN A 70 7.08 -3.63 2.52
CA ASN A 70 7.20 -2.32 3.19
C ASN A 70 7.62 -1.20 2.22
N ASP A 71 7.44 -1.41 0.92
CA ASP A 71 7.62 -0.37 -0.09
C ASP A 71 6.40 0.57 -0.10
N MET A 72 6.66 1.84 -0.42
CA MET A 72 5.64 2.85 -0.68
C MET A 72 5.47 2.97 -2.20
N ILE A 73 4.36 2.48 -2.75
CA ILE A 73 4.02 2.61 -4.16
C ILE A 73 3.28 3.94 -4.36
N LYS A 74 3.70 4.69 -5.39
CA LYS A 74 3.08 5.95 -5.81
C LYS A 74 2.63 5.81 -7.26
N ILE A 75 1.35 6.02 -7.54
CA ILE A 75 0.78 5.99 -8.88
C ILE A 75 0.20 7.37 -9.18
N ASP A 76 0.75 8.04 -10.20
CA ASP A 76 0.19 9.30 -10.71
C ASP A 76 -0.87 8.98 -11.76
N ILE A 77 -2.13 9.30 -11.47
CA ILE A 77 -3.25 9.02 -12.39
C ILE A 77 -3.32 9.99 -13.58
N ASN A 78 -2.62 11.12 -13.53
CA ASN A 78 -2.60 12.09 -14.63
C ASN A 78 -1.61 11.64 -15.72
N THR A 79 -0.49 11.06 -15.31
CA THR A 79 0.57 10.59 -16.22
C THR A 79 0.58 9.08 -16.41
N PHE A 80 -0.22 8.34 -15.63
CA PHE A 80 -0.16 6.89 -15.51
C PHE A 80 1.26 6.38 -15.26
N SER A 81 2.01 7.07 -14.39
CA SER A 81 3.36 6.68 -14.02
C SER A 81 3.41 6.06 -12.62
N LEU A 82 4.25 5.06 -12.45
CA LEU A 82 4.49 4.39 -11.18
C LEU A 82 5.91 4.66 -10.68
N SER A 83 6.00 5.04 -9.41
CA SER A 83 7.25 5.25 -8.70
C SER A 83 7.19 4.67 -7.29
N PHE A 84 8.33 4.65 -6.61
CA PHE A 84 8.44 4.23 -5.23
C PHE A 84 8.86 5.41 -4.36
N GLY A 85 8.19 5.59 -3.23
CA GLY A 85 8.56 6.56 -2.21
C GLY A 85 9.57 5.98 -1.22
N SER A 86 10.04 6.83 -0.31
CA SER A 86 10.97 6.45 0.75
C SER A 86 10.42 5.35 1.66
N THR A 87 11.32 4.46 2.07
CA THR A 87 11.10 3.44 3.10
C THR A 87 11.91 3.71 4.37
N GLN A 88 12.71 4.78 4.38
CA GLN A 88 13.58 5.11 5.51
C GLN A 88 12.75 5.54 6.71
N ASN A 89 13.07 4.98 7.89
CA ASN A 89 12.33 5.16 9.15
C ASN A 89 10.83 4.80 9.04
N GLY A 90 10.45 4.06 8.00
CA GLY A 90 9.11 3.58 7.81
C GLY A 90 8.82 2.34 8.66
N PRO A 91 7.56 1.88 8.64
CA PRO A 91 7.19 0.64 9.29
C PRO A 91 7.95 -0.55 8.72
N THR A 92 8.04 -1.63 9.51
CA THR A 92 8.36 -2.97 9.02
C THR A 92 7.33 -3.43 8.00
N ARG A 93 7.55 -4.59 7.38
CA ARG A 93 6.60 -5.17 6.42
C ARG A 93 5.24 -5.33 7.09
N ARG A 94 4.18 -4.86 6.43
CA ARG A 94 2.87 -4.72 7.07
C ARG A 94 1.73 -4.96 6.10
N CYS A 95 0.65 -5.57 6.59
CA CYS A 95 -0.62 -5.66 5.87
C CYS A 95 -1.81 -5.48 6.81
N ALA A 96 -3.03 -5.43 6.25
CA ALA A 96 -4.30 -5.31 6.99
C ALA A 96 -4.41 -4.12 7.95
N TYR A 97 -3.60 -3.09 7.73
CA TYR A 97 -3.64 -1.81 8.45
C TYR A 97 -4.77 -0.91 7.92
N THR A 98 -5.03 0.21 8.60
CA THR A 98 -5.82 1.33 8.05
C THR A 98 -4.89 2.43 7.54
N ALA A 99 -5.27 3.08 6.43
CA ALA A 99 -4.58 4.28 5.93
C ALA A 99 -5.60 5.42 5.77
N THR A 100 -5.23 6.63 6.19
CA THR A 100 -6.09 7.82 6.05
C THR A 100 -5.24 9.03 5.71
N LEU A 101 -5.57 9.70 4.61
CA LEU A 101 -4.94 10.95 4.23
C LEU A 101 -5.58 12.11 5.02
N LEU A 102 -4.76 12.82 5.78
CA LEU A 102 -5.10 14.04 6.50
C LEU A 102 -4.77 15.28 5.67
N PRO A 103 -5.35 16.45 6.03
CA PRO A 103 -4.95 17.73 5.46
C PRO A 103 -3.43 17.93 5.54
N LYS A 104 -2.91 18.71 4.58
CA LYS A 104 -1.47 19.00 4.41
C LYS A 104 -0.60 17.86 3.88
N GLY A 105 -1.19 16.70 3.53
CA GLY A 105 -0.45 15.62 2.87
C GLY A 105 0.20 14.65 3.85
N ILE A 106 -0.43 14.38 5.00
CA ILE A 106 0.03 13.37 5.95
C ILE A 106 -0.87 12.14 5.84
N ILE A 107 -0.30 10.99 5.54
CA ILE A 107 -1.02 9.71 5.57
C ILE A 107 -0.75 9.05 6.91
N VAL A 108 -1.82 8.73 7.63
CA VAL A 108 -1.77 8.05 8.92
C VAL A 108 -2.00 6.56 8.72
N TYR A 109 -1.07 5.75 9.24
CA TYR A 109 -1.12 4.29 9.23
C TYR A 109 -1.25 3.75 10.65
N ILE A 110 -2.30 2.97 10.90
CA ILE A 110 -2.63 2.43 12.24
C ILE A 110 -2.89 0.92 12.13
N GLY A 111 -2.33 0.17 13.08
CA GLY A 111 -2.54 -1.27 13.25
C GLY A 111 -2.03 -2.12 12.08
N GLY A 112 -2.60 -3.31 11.95
CA GLY A 112 -2.23 -4.32 10.95
C GLY A 112 -1.43 -5.47 11.56
N TYR A 113 -0.88 -6.31 10.68
CA TYR A 113 0.03 -7.42 11.04
C TYR A 113 1.45 -7.12 10.60
N GLU A 114 2.42 -7.54 11.40
CA GLU A 114 3.85 -7.44 11.15
C GLU A 114 4.37 -8.56 10.22
N GLU A 115 5.69 -8.57 9.96
CA GLU A 115 6.38 -9.40 8.96
C GLU A 115 6.15 -10.91 9.10
N ASP A 116 5.86 -11.40 10.31
CA ASP A 116 5.59 -12.82 10.57
C ASP A 116 4.13 -13.23 10.25
N GLY A 117 3.29 -12.29 9.84
CA GLY A 117 1.87 -12.48 9.54
C GLY A 117 0.99 -12.80 10.76
N ASN A 118 1.58 -12.91 11.95
CA ASN A 118 0.92 -13.41 13.17
C ASN A 118 0.95 -12.37 14.30
N SER A 119 1.99 -11.53 14.33
CA SER A 119 2.15 -10.46 15.31
C SER A 119 1.29 -9.26 14.90
N ILE A 120 0.48 -8.81 15.84
CA ILE A 120 -0.36 -7.62 15.68
C ILE A 120 0.50 -6.41 16.01
N VAL A 121 0.48 -5.41 15.13
CA VAL A 121 1.16 -4.12 15.35
C VAL A 121 0.59 -3.45 16.61
N ASP A 122 1.46 -2.93 17.48
CA ASP A 122 1.01 -2.11 18.61
C ASP A 122 0.19 -0.92 18.11
N ILE A 123 -1.06 -0.83 18.54
CA ILE A 123 -1.99 0.21 18.11
C ILE A 123 -1.52 1.62 18.52
N ASN A 124 -0.65 1.73 19.52
CA ASN A 124 -0.07 2.99 19.94
C ASN A 124 1.02 3.49 18.97
N GLU A 125 1.58 2.63 18.12
CA GLU A 125 2.54 3.00 17.10
C GLU A 125 1.83 3.52 15.83
N VAL A 126 1.71 4.84 15.76
CA VAL A 126 1.07 5.52 14.63
C VAL A 126 2.14 6.01 13.67
N PHE A 127 2.24 5.35 12.52
CA PHE A 127 3.17 5.76 11.47
C PHE A 127 2.54 6.83 10.58
N LEU A 128 3.32 7.86 10.27
CA LEU A 128 2.91 9.01 9.48
C LEU A 128 3.80 9.11 8.25
N TYR A 129 3.20 9.14 7.06
CA TYR A 129 3.91 9.43 5.81
C TYR A 129 3.62 10.84 5.33
N ASN A 130 4.65 11.66 5.22
CA ASN A 130 4.53 13.00 4.64
C ASN A 130 4.71 12.92 3.12
N THR A 131 3.63 13.16 2.38
CA THR A 131 3.60 13.02 0.91
C THR A 131 4.45 14.05 0.18
N LYS A 132 4.71 15.21 0.80
CA LYS A 132 5.52 16.30 0.22
C LYS A 132 7.00 16.11 0.46
N LEU A 133 7.35 15.63 1.65
CA LEU A 133 8.75 15.36 2.02
C LEU A 133 9.21 13.95 1.61
N ASP A 134 8.27 13.10 1.20
CA ASP A 134 8.53 11.69 0.89
C ASP A 134 9.24 10.99 2.06
N ALA A 135 8.69 11.15 3.27
CA ALA A 135 9.37 10.75 4.50
C ALA A 135 8.40 10.19 5.55
N TRP A 136 8.88 9.18 6.29
CA TRP A 136 8.17 8.58 7.41
C TRP A 136 8.54 9.23 8.75
N SER A 137 7.59 9.20 9.67
CA SER A 137 7.82 9.46 11.09
C SER A 137 6.91 8.57 11.94
N LEU A 138 7.31 8.33 13.18
CA LEU A 138 6.55 7.55 14.16
C LEU A 138 6.01 8.48 15.24
N MET A 139 4.73 8.34 15.56
CA MET A 139 4.09 8.96 16.70
C MET A 139 3.62 7.86 17.66
N ASN A 140 4.05 7.93 18.92
CA ASN A 140 3.52 7.07 19.98
C ASN A 140 2.28 7.73 20.59
N ALA A 141 1.12 7.14 20.36
CA ALA A 141 -0.15 7.57 20.93
C ALA A 141 -0.26 7.10 22.38
N ASN A 142 0.35 7.84 23.30
CA ASN A 142 0.20 7.59 24.74
C ASN A 142 -1.00 8.37 25.27
N ASN A 143 -1.78 7.74 26.16
CA ASN A 143 -2.79 8.46 26.95
C ASN A 143 -2.11 9.47 27.87
N ILE A 144 -1.99 10.73 27.44
CA ILE A 144 -1.63 11.82 28.33
C ILE A 144 -2.91 12.36 28.95
N ASN A 145 -3.49 11.61 29.88
CA ASN A 145 -4.53 12.11 30.79
C ASN A 145 -4.19 11.67 32.21
N SER A 146 -3.26 12.39 32.84
CA SER A 146 -3.32 12.62 34.28
C SER A 146 -3.87 14.04 34.47
N ILE A 147 -5.19 14.13 34.67
CA ILE A 147 -5.86 15.31 35.22
C ILE A 147 -6.13 15.01 36.68
#